data_AF-A0AAJ4K8K7-F1
#
_entry.id   AF-A0AAJ4K8K7-F1
#
_cell.length_a   1.000
_cell.length_b   1.000
_cell.length_c   1.000
_cell.angle_alpha   90.00
_cell.angle_beta   90.00
_cell.angle_gamma   90.00
#
_symmetry.space_group_name_H-M   'P 1'
#
loop_
_entity.id
_entity.type
_entity.pdbx_description
1 polymer ?
#
loop_
_entity_poly.entity_id
_entity_poly.type
_entity_poly.pdbx_seq_one_letter_code
_entity_poly.pdbx_strand_id
1 'polypeptide(L)'
;MTGKPTEQVAEEQVKVLTIEKTTPIVEKMQRMATLLELGGYAEWSASIFKLAKKYEHEPDDTKHIFLNLYGGMGSLNDLVLYRNGKVLMSENDELDQLRRDLFNLLS
;
A
#
# COMPACT_ATOMS: atom_id res chain seq x y z
N MET A 1 39.43 -4.47 -24.35
CA MET A 1 38.05 -4.04 -24.03
C MET A 1 37.61 -4.82 -22.80
N THR A 2 37.89 -4.33 -21.59
CA THR A 2 37.64 -5.10 -20.37
C THR A 2 37.16 -4.16 -19.27
N GLY A 3 35.98 -4.46 -18.73
CA GLY A 3 35.16 -3.62 -17.85
C GLY A 3 33.86 -3.32 -18.59
N LYS A 4 32.68 -3.82 -18.22
CA LYS A 4 32.14 -4.12 -16.89
C LYS A 4 31.06 -5.22 -17.02
N PRO A 5 31.29 -6.48 -16.61
CA PRO A 5 30.19 -7.43 -16.41
C PRO A 5 29.62 -7.32 -14.98
N THR A 6 30.48 -7.16 -13.97
CA THR A 6 30.13 -7.37 -12.55
C THR A 6 29.18 -6.34 -11.95
N GLU A 7 29.20 -5.09 -12.45
CA GLU A 7 28.40 -3.98 -11.92
C GLU A 7 26.92 -4.09 -12.38
N GLN A 8 26.69 -4.46 -13.64
CA GLN A 8 25.34 -4.63 -14.20
C GLN A 8 24.60 -5.84 -13.60
N VAL A 9 25.28 -6.96 -13.35
CA VAL A 9 24.65 -8.11 -12.68
C VAL A 9 24.32 -7.82 -11.22
N ALA A 10 25.07 -6.95 -10.55
CA ALA A 10 24.76 -6.54 -9.18
C ALA A 10 23.55 -5.60 -9.15
N GLU A 11 23.51 -4.60 -10.03
CA GLU A 11 22.38 -3.67 -10.16
C GLU A 11 21.07 -4.39 -10.53
N GLU A 12 21.13 -5.34 -11.46
CA GLU A 12 19.96 -6.11 -11.90
C GLU A 12 19.44 -7.05 -10.79
N GLN A 13 20.33 -7.72 -10.06
CA GLN A 13 19.95 -8.57 -8.93
C GLN A 13 19.36 -7.76 -7.77
N VAL A 14 19.94 -6.58 -7.47
CA VAL A 14 19.39 -5.67 -6.45
C VAL A 14 18.02 -5.15 -6.85
N LYS A 15 17.82 -4.82 -8.14
CA LYS A 15 16.53 -4.38 -8.68
C LYS A 15 15.46 -5.47 -8.57
N VAL A 16 15.77 -6.70 -8.96
CA VAL A 16 14.85 -7.85 -8.83
C VAL A 16 14.47 -8.10 -7.37
N LEU A 17 15.44 -8.13 -6.46
CA LEU A 17 15.17 -8.31 -5.03
C LEU A 17 14.30 -7.19 -4.43
N THR A 18 14.44 -5.97 -4.95
CA THR A 18 13.65 -4.81 -4.51
C THR A 18 12.21 -4.92 -5.00
N ILE A 19 12.01 -5.33 -6.26
CA ILE A 19 10.68 -5.56 -6.86
C ILE A 19 9.92 -6.67 -6.13
N GLU A 20 10.57 -7.81 -5.83
CA GLU A 20 9.94 -8.91 -5.12
C GLU A 20 9.49 -8.52 -3.70
N LYS A 21 10.26 -7.65 -3.03
CA LYS A 21 9.91 -7.13 -1.70
C LYS A 21 8.81 -6.08 -1.72
N THR A 22 8.69 -5.28 -2.80
CA THR A 22 7.68 -4.20 -2.89
C THR A 22 6.34 -4.70 -3.39
N THR A 23 6.31 -5.76 -4.20
CA THR A 23 5.09 -6.40 -4.72
C THR A 23 4.02 -6.65 -3.64
N PRO A 24 4.31 -7.29 -2.49
CA PRO A 24 3.27 -7.54 -1.47
C PRO A 24 2.71 -6.27 -0.83
N ILE A 25 3.48 -5.18 -0.79
CA ILE A 25 3.02 -3.89 -0.24
C ILE A 25 2.07 -3.22 -1.23
N VAL A 26 2.45 -3.16 -2.50
CA VAL A 26 1.63 -2.58 -3.58
C VAL A 26 0.30 -3.32 -3.69
N GLU A 27 0.31 -4.66 -3.70
CA GLU A 27 -0.90 -5.48 -3.75
C GLU A 27 -1.84 -5.21 -2.56
N LYS A 28 -1.28 -5.10 -1.35
CA LYS A 28 -2.07 -4.78 -0.14
C LYS A 28 -2.65 -3.38 -0.18
N MET A 29 -1.91 -2.38 -0.66
CA MET A 29 -2.44 -1.03 -0.87
C MET A 29 -3.59 -1.03 -1.89
N GLN A 30 -3.42 -1.71 -3.02
CA GLN A 30 -4.47 -1.83 -4.05
C GLN A 30 -5.71 -2.56 -3.53
N ARG A 31 -5.53 -3.60 -2.70
CA ARG A 31 -6.64 -4.31 -2.07
C ARG A 31 -7.40 -3.40 -1.09
N MET A 32 -6.68 -2.65 -0.25
CA MET A 32 -7.27 -1.66 0.64
C MET A 32 -8.07 -0.61 -0.13
N ALA A 33 -7.53 -0.08 -1.23
CA ALA A 33 -8.24 0.88 -2.09
C ALA A 33 -9.55 0.30 -2.64
N THR A 34 -9.52 -0.96 -3.08
CA THR A 34 -10.71 -1.66 -3.60
C THR A 34 -11.81 -1.80 -2.53
N LEU A 35 -11.44 -2.12 -1.29
CA LEU A 35 -12.40 -2.21 -0.18
C LEU A 35 -13.00 -0.84 0.17
N LEU A 36 -12.18 0.21 0.13
CA LEU A 36 -12.61 1.59 0.36
C LEU A 36 -13.61 2.04 -0.71
N GLU A 37 -13.36 1.73 -1.99
CA GLU A 37 -14.29 1.97 -3.09
C GLU A 37 -15.64 1.27 -2.86
N LEU A 38 -15.60 -0.01 -2.45
CA LEU A 38 -16.78 -0.81 -2.17
C LEU A 38 -17.65 -0.21 -1.04
N GLY A 39 -17.00 0.41 -0.04
CA GLY A 39 -17.64 1.13 1.06
C GLY A 39 -18.06 2.57 0.72
N GLY A 40 -17.86 3.04 -0.51
CA GLY A 40 -18.23 4.38 -0.96
C GLY A 40 -17.21 5.47 -0.66
N TYR A 41 -15.99 5.11 -0.25
CA TYR A 41 -14.90 6.05 0.04
C TYR A 41 -14.00 6.27 -1.19
N ALA A 42 -14.59 6.75 -2.29
CA ALA A 42 -13.90 6.90 -3.59
C ALA A 42 -12.64 7.78 -3.54
N GLU A 43 -12.67 8.88 -2.77
CA GLU A 43 -11.50 9.76 -2.61
C GLU A 43 -10.34 9.07 -1.88
N TRP A 44 -10.66 8.25 -0.88
CA TRP A 44 -9.66 7.43 -0.18
C TRP A 44 -9.12 6.33 -1.10
N SER A 45 -10.00 5.62 -1.80
CA SER A 45 -9.65 4.63 -2.82
C SER A 45 -8.65 5.21 -3.83
N ALA A 46 -9.00 6.33 -4.46
CA ALA A 46 -8.13 7.01 -5.43
C ALA A 46 -6.79 7.45 -4.83
N SER A 47 -6.78 7.94 -3.59
CA SER A 47 -5.56 8.35 -2.90
C SER A 47 -4.63 7.17 -2.61
N ILE A 48 -5.18 6.04 -2.13
CA ILE A 48 -4.41 4.83 -1.85
C ILE A 48 -3.88 4.19 -3.14
N PHE A 49 -4.65 4.16 -4.23
CA PHE A 49 -4.15 3.70 -5.53
C PHE A 49 -2.99 4.56 -6.06
N LYS A 50 -3.05 5.88 -5.89
CA LYS A 50 -1.95 6.78 -6.24
C LYS A 50 -0.69 6.46 -5.43
N LEU A 51 -0.84 6.20 -4.13
CA LEU A 51 0.28 5.79 -3.28
C LEU A 51 0.84 4.44 -3.69
N ALA A 52 0.01 3.46 -4.02
CA ALA A 52 0.47 2.15 -4.50
C ALA A 52 1.36 2.27 -5.74
N LYS A 53 0.94 3.07 -6.72
CA LYS A 53 1.75 3.36 -7.92
C LYS A 53 3.03 4.13 -7.59
N LYS A 54 2.95 5.09 -6.67
CA LYS A 54 4.13 5.87 -6.24
C LYS A 54 5.16 4.99 -5.53
N TYR A 55 4.71 4.01 -4.73
CA TYR A 55 5.56 3.09 -3.98
C TYR A 55 6.54 2.31 -4.87
N GLU A 56 6.15 1.98 -6.11
CA GLU A 56 6.99 1.26 -7.08
C GLU A 56 8.24 2.05 -7.50
N HIS A 57 8.23 3.37 -7.35
CA HIS A 57 9.32 4.26 -7.79
C HIS A 57 9.94 5.06 -6.65
N GLU A 58 9.16 5.39 -5.62
CA GLU A 58 9.56 6.23 -4.48
C GLU A 58 9.11 5.59 -3.15
N PRO A 59 9.64 4.40 -2.78
CA PRO A 59 9.14 3.61 -1.65
C PRO A 59 9.30 4.32 -0.30
N ASP A 60 10.45 4.97 -0.05
CA ASP A 60 10.73 5.62 1.25
C ASP A 60 9.80 6.82 1.48
N ASP A 61 9.65 7.71 0.50
CA ASP A 61 8.75 8.85 0.60
C ASP A 61 7.27 8.41 0.70
N THR A 62 6.89 7.41 -0.09
CA THR A 62 5.54 6.85 -0.05
C THR A 62 5.24 6.20 1.30
N LYS A 63 6.19 5.47 1.90
CA LYS A 63 6.10 4.90 3.26
C LYS A 63 5.79 5.99 4.27
N HIS A 64 6.52 7.11 4.25
CA HIS A 64 6.28 8.23 5.17
C HIS A 64 4.88 8.83 4.99
N ILE A 65 4.46 9.07 3.75
CA ILE A 65 3.12 9.60 3.45
C ILE A 65 2.04 8.63 3.93
N PHE A 66 2.20 7.34 3.65
CA PHE A 66 1.21 6.32 3.99
C PHE A 66 1.06 6.14 5.51
N LEU A 67 2.16 6.12 6.26
CA LEU A 67 2.13 6.01 7.72
C LEU A 67 1.42 7.20 8.38
N ASN A 68 1.55 8.40 7.81
CA ASN A 68 0.84 9.57 8.31
C ASN A 68 -0.69 9.45 8.23
N LEU A 69 -1.22 8.54 7.38
CA LEU A 69 -2.66 8.28 7.29
C LEU A 69 -3.22 7.58 8.52
N TYR A 70 -2.39 6.94 9.36
CA TYR A 70 -2.82 6.25 10.58
C TYR A 70 -3.04 7.19 11.77
N GLY A 71 -2.56 8.43 11.70
CA GLY A 71 -2.64 9.40 12.80
C GLY A 71 -3.71 10.47 12.60
N GLY A 72 -4.20 11.05 13.70
CA GLY A 72 -5.13 12.18 13.67
C GLY A 72 -6.61 11.79 13.74
N MET A 73 -7.49 12.80 13.65
CA MET A 73 -8.95 12.65 13.71
C MET A 73 -9.49 12.46 12.29
N GLY A 74 -10.25 11.39 12.03
CA GLY A 74 -10.67 11.04 10.66
C GLY A 74 -9.57 10.34 9.87
N SER A 75 -8.69 9.63 10.58
CA SER A 75 -7.59 8.85 10.04
C SER A 75 -8.08 7.60 9.31
N LEU A 76 -7.16 6.92 8.61
CA LEU A 76 -7.41 5.63 7.98
C LEU A 76 -7.97 4.60 8.99
N ASN A 77 -7.62 4.71 10.27
CA ASN A 77 -8.09 3.80 11.33
C ASN A 77 -9.56 4.02 11.69
N ASP A 78 -10.12 5.20 11.44
CA ASP A 78 -11.49 5.54 11.80
C ASP A 78 -12.52 5.08 10.77
N LEU A 79 -12.07 4.64 9.59
CA LEU A 79 -12.96 4.23 8.51
C LEU A 79 -13.62 2.88 8.82
N VAL A 80 -14.93 2.82 8.62
CA VAL A 80 -15.71 1.58 8.70
C VAL A 80 -16.55 1.48 7.43
N LEU A 81 -16.46 0.36 6.74
CA LEU A 81 -17.12 0.17 5.45
C LEU A 81 -18.62 -0.13 5.64
N TYR A 82 -19.45 0.66 4.95
CA TYR A 82 -20.89 0.47 4.88
C TYR A 82 -21.36 0.39 3.45
N ARG A 83 -22.42 -0.36 3.20
CA ARG A 83 -23.14 -0.34 1.93
C ARG A 83 -24.63 -0.47 2.19
N ASN A 84 -25.42 0.44 1.59
CA ASN A 84 -26.88 0.46 1.75
C ASN A 84 -27.33 0.45 3.23
N GLY A 85 -26.61 1.20 4.09
CA GLY A 85 -26.91 1.30 5.52
C GLY A 85 -26.53 0.07 6.35
N LYS A 86 -25.83 -0.92 5.79
CA LYS A 86 -25.34 -2.11 6.49
C LYS A 86 -23.83 -2.11 6.59
N VAL A 87 -23.30 -2.53 7.74
CA VAL A 87 -21.87 -2.78 7.94
C VAL A 87 -21.46 -3.96 7.06
N LEU A 88 -20.35 -3.81 6.35
CA LEU A 88 -19.72 -4.89 5.59
C LEU A 88 -18.73 -5.65 6.49
N MET A 89 -19.22 -6.60 7.28
CA MET A 89 -18.43 -7.22 8.37
C MET A 89 -17.12 -7.87 7.85
N SER A 90 -17.22 -8.76 6.85
CA SER A 90 -16.07 -9.46 6.29
C SER A 90 -15.04 -8.52 5.67
N GLU A 91 -15.50 -7.47 4.99
CA GLU A 91 -14.64 -6.48 4.35
C GLU A 91 -13.98 -5.56 5.38
N ASN A 92 -14.64 -5.26 6.50
CA ASN A 92 -14.02 -4.54 7.61
C ASN A 92 -12.97 -5.39 8.33
N ASP A 93 -13.23 -6.69 8.53
CA ASP A 93 -12.23 -7.62 9.09
C ASP A 93 -10.99 -7.69 8.20
N GLU A 94 -11.19 -7.73 6.87
CA GLU A 94 -10.10 -7.68 5.89
C GLU A 94 -9.37 -6.33 5.91
N LEU A 95 -10.11 -5.21 5.94
CA LEU A 95 -9.53 -3.87 6.03
C LEU A 95 -8.67 -3.70 7.28
N ASP A 96 -9.11 -4.23 8.41
CA ASP A 96 -8.36 -4.27 9.67
C ASP A 96 -7.09 -5.09 9.57
N GLN A 97 -7.13 -6.23 8.87
CA GLN A 97 -5.93 -7.01 8.62
C GLN A 97 -4.94 -6.26 7.72
N LEU A 98 -5.44 -5.63 6.65
CA LEU A 98 -4.60 -4.84 5.75
C LEU A 98 -3.96 -3.65 6.44
N ARG A 99 -4.66 -2.97 7.36
CA ARG A 99 -4.08 -1.92 8.21
C ARG A 99 -2.89 -2.43 9.01
N ARG A 100 -3.05 -3.56 9.71
CA ARG A 100 -1.96 -4.15 10.50
C ARG A 100 -0.78 -4.57 9.62
N ASP A 101 -1.08 -5.26 8.52
CA ASP A 101 -0.04 -5.74 7.60
C ASP A 101 0.74 -4.58 7.00
N LEU A 102 0.05 -3.57 6.46
CA LEU A 102 0.69 -2.42 5.85
C LEU A 102 1.46 -1.60 6.88
N PHE A 103 0.92 -1.40 8.08
CA PHE A 103 1.66 -0.73 9.14
C PHE A 103 2.97 -1.47 9.47
N ASN A 104 2.93 -2.79 9.67
CA ASN A 104 4.11 -3.59 10.01
C ASN A 104 5.14 -3.64 8.87
N LEU A 105 4.70 -3.71 7.62
CA LEU A 105 5.57 -3.72 6.45
C LEU A 105 6.20 -2.35 6.18
N LEU A 106 5.50 -1.28 6.55
CA LEU A 106 5.92 0.09 6.32
C LEU A 106 6.55 0.74 7.54
N SER A 107 6.47 0.19 8.77
CA SER A 107 7.11 0.77 9.96
C SER A 107 8.62 0.56 9.96
#